data_AF-A0A955VMG2-F1
#
_entry.id   AF-A0A955VMG2-F1
#
_cell.length_a   1.000
_cell.length_b   1.000
_cell.length_c   1.000
_cell.angle_alpha   90.00
_cell.angle_beta   90.00
_cell.angle_gamma   90.00
#
_symmetry.space_group_name_H-M   'P 1'
#
loop_
_entity.id
_entity.type
_entity.pdbx_description
1 polymer ?
#
loop_
_entity_poly.entity_id
_entity_poly.type
_entity_poly.pdbx_seq_one_letter_code
_entity_poly.pdbx_strand_id
1 'polypeptide(L)'
;MKLIALCALFATITTATEAAPQDTTTASFEVRVIAAARERRPTRDPDISPRMARQLGRTFSKFNSFKLVKLVTFRAAANVKSPMALPGFEHPLQLTYLGMKKNFIRIYLELLGLRTQVRVHNGGTFFHATQRRRSLTIIAVTSRVP
;
A
#
# COMPACT_ATOMS: atom_id res chain seq x y z
N MET A 1 -58.16 -13.52 47.84
CA MET A 1 -56.99 -12.72 47.43
C MET A 1 -56.49 -13.27 46.10
N LYS A 2 -56.59 -12.51 45.00
CA LYS A 2 -56.17 -12.94 43.65
C LYS A 2 -54.89 -12.19 43.29
N LEU A 3 -53.77 -12.89 43.13
CA LEU A 3 -52.56 -12.34 42.52
C LEU A 3 -52.61 -12.57 41.01
N ILE A 4 -52.58 -11.46 40.25
CA ILE A 4 -52.46 -11.46 38.79
C ILE A 4 -50.97 -11.42 38.48
N ALA A 5 -50.43 -12.52 37.92
CA ALA A 5 -49.07 -12.57 37.41
C ALA A 5 -49.06 -11.98 35.99
N LEU A 6 -48.48 -10.78 35.85
CA LEU A 6 -48.28 -10.10 34.57
C LEU A 6 -46.92 -10.51 34.01
N CYS A 7 -46.89 -11.56 33.18
CA CYS A 7 -45.70 -11.92 32.41
C CYS A 7 -45.51 -10.92 31.27
N ALA A 8 -44.59 -9.96 31.45
CA ALA A 8 -44.14 -9.07 30.39
C ALA A 8 -43.27 -9.87 29.41
N LEU A 9 -43.81 -10.14 28.22
CA LEU A 9 -43.06 -10.68 27.08
C LEU A 9 -42.12 -9.58 26.56
N PHE A 10 -40.83 -9.66 26.89
CA PHE A 10 -39.80 -8.87 26.22
C PHE A 10 -39.52 -9.50 24.85
N ALA A 11 -40.14 -8.95 23.80
CA ALA A 11 -39.80 -9.26 22.42
C ALA A 11 -38.37 -8.78 22.14
N THR A 12 -37.42 -9.71 22.12
CA THR A 12 -36.04 -9.46 21.73
C THR A 12 -36.02 -9.28 20.21
N ILE A 13 -36.01 -8.04 19.74
CA ILE A 13 -35.80 -7.73 18.33
C ILE A 13 -34.32 -8.03 18.02
N THR A 14 -34.05 -9.26 17.60
CA THR A 14 -32.76 -9.64 17.02
C THR A 14 -32.66 -8.97 15.66
N THR A 15 -32.05 -7.79 15.62
CA THR A 15 -31.59 -7.20 14.37
C THR A 15 -30.44 -8.08 13.86
N ALA A 16 -30.76 -8.94 12.91
CA ALA A 16 -29.75 -9.60 12.10
C ALA A 16 -29.00 -8.50 11.35
N THR A 17 -27.84 -8.10 11.87
CA THR A 17 -26.93 -7.20 11.18
C THR A 17 -26.50 -7.91 9.91
N GLU A 18 -27.15 -7.60 8.80
CA GLU A 18 -26.79 -8.10 7.48
C GLU A 18 -25.37 -7.62 7.19
N ALA A 19 -24.41 -8.53 7.35
CA ALA A 19 -23.01 -8.25 7.10
C ALA A 19 -22.88 -7.86 5.63
N ALA A 20 -22.54 -6.59 5.38
CA ALA A 20 -22.29 -6.12 4.03
C ALA A 20 -21.30 -7.07 3.33
N PRO A 21 -21.57 -7.48 2.08
CA PRO A 21 -20.73 -8.43 1.37
C PRO A 21 -19.30 -7.90 1.32
N GLN A 22 -18.40 -8.55 2.06
CA GLN A 22 -17.00 -8.22 2.00
C GLN A 22 -16.49 -8.70 0.64
N ASP A 23 -16.05 -7.76 -0.20
CA ASP A 23 -15.26 -8.08 -1.38
C ASP A 23 -14.03 -8.90 -0.94
N THR A 24 -14.11 -10.22 -1.11
CA THR A 24 -13.03 -11.17 -0.82
C THR A 24 -11.92 -11.13 -1.86
N THR A 25 -11.97 -10.15 -2.77
CA THR A 25 -11.02 -9.99 -3.87
C THR A 25 -9.63 -9.66 -3.34
N THR A 26 -8.80 -10.66 -3.11
CA THR A 26 -7.39 -10.46 -2.77
C THR A 26 -6.64 -9.92 -3.98
N ALA A 27 -5.77 -8.92 -3.78
CA ALA A 27 -4.88 -8.44 -4.83
C ALA A 27 -3.41 -8.69 -4.46
N SER A 28 -2.60 -8.94 -5.49
CA SER A 28 -1.15 -9.02 -5.36
C SER A 28 -0.49 -7.75 -5.89
N PHE A 29 0.43 -7.20 -5.13
CA PHE A 29 1.23 -6.05 -5.57
C PHE A 29 2.60 -6.07 -4.92
N GLU A 30 3.55 -5.42 -5.58
CA GLU A 30 4.93 -5.34 -5.12
C GLU A 30 5.24 -3.93 -4.66
N VAL A 31 5.93 -3.84 -3.52
CA VAL A 31 6.48 -2.59 -3.01
C VAL A 31 7.99 -2.69 -3.04
N ARG A 32 8.62 -1.79 -3.79
CA ARG A 32 10.07 -1.62 -3.85
C ARG A 32 10.46 -0.36 -3.12
N VAL A 33 11.46 -0.46 -2.26
CA VAL A 33 12.13 0.68 -1.62
C VAL A 33 13.45 0.86 -2.33
N ILE A 34 13.63 2.01 -2.95
CA ILE A 34 14.77 2.33 -3.80
C ILE A 34 15.47 3.55 -3.21
N ALA A 35 16.77 3.44 -2.95
CA ALA A 35 17.60 4.58 -2.61
C ALA A 35 18.07 5.27 -3.89
N ALA A 36 17.93 6.59 -3.94
CA ALA A 36 18.38 7.41 -5.05
C ALA A 36 19.48 8.37 -4.59
N ALA A 37 20.55 8.44 -5.38
CA ALA A 37 21.73 9.25 -5.12
C ALA A 37 22.18 10.03 -6.38
N ARG A 38 22.95 11.09 -6.14
CA ARG A 38 23.65 11.85 -7.18
C ARG A 38 25.12 11.43 -7.15
N GLU A 39 25.55 10.69 -8.15
CA GLU A 39 26.91 10.17 -8.23
C GLU A 39 27.60 10.70 -9.49
N ARG A 40 28.93 10.88 -9.44
CA ARG A 40 29.71 11.27 -10.63
C ARG A 40 29.68 10.18 -11.71
N ARG A 41 29.61 8.92 -11.28
CA ARG A 41 29.46 7.75 -12.14
C ARG A 41 28.17 7.04 -11.76
N PRO A 42 27.14 7.02 -12.63
CA PRO A 42 25.89 6.32 -12.36
C PRO A 42 26.14 4.85 -12.06
N THR A 43 25.65 4.40 -10.91
CA THR A 43 25.67 2.99 -10.52
C THR A 43 24.33 2.37 -10.90
N ARG A 44 24.37 1.27 -11.66
CA ARG A 44 23.18 0.51 -12.03
C ARG A 44 23.05 -0.71 -11.13
N ASP A 45 21.94 -0.78 -10.41
CA ASP A 45 21.55 -1.96 -9.66
C ASP A 45 20.98 -3.04 -10.60
N PRO A 46 21.48 -4.30 -10.57
CA PRO A 46 21.00 -5.37 -11.43
C PRO A 46 19.55 -5.78 -11.17
N ASP A 47 19.04 -5.58 -9.94
CA ASP A 47 17.68 -5.95 -9.55
C ASP A 47 16.63 -4.92 -9.98
N ILE A 48 17.07 -3.76 -10.47
CA ILE A 48 16.22 -2.76 -11.09
C ILE A 48 16.18 -3.02 -12.59
N SER A 49 15.00 -3.41 -13.08
CA SER A 49 14.79 -3.65 -14.51
C SER A 49 15.16 -2.41 -15.34
N PRO A 50 15.71 -2.59 -16.57
CA PRO A 50 16.09 -1.44 -17.41
C PRO A 50 14.92 -0.49 -17.70
N ARG A 51 13.70 -1.02 -17.80
CA ARG A 51 12.47 -0.20 -17.96
C ARG A 51 12.23 0.68 -16.74
N MET A 52 12.32 0.13 -15.53
CA MET A 52 12.14 0.87 -14.29
C MET A 52 13.24 1.91 -14.09
N ALA A 53 14.50 1.56 -14.36
CA ALA A 53 15.62 2.51 -14.29
C ALA A 53 15.39 3.74 -15.20
N ARG A 54 14.90 3.53 -16.43
CA ARG A 54 14.53 4.65 -17.33
C ARG A 54 13.38 5.49 -16.78
N GLN A 55 12.35 4.87 -16.20
CA GLN A 55 11.24 5.60 -15.58
C GLN A 55 11.72 6.43 -14.39
N LEU A 56 12.54 5.85 -13.51
CA LEU A 56 13.14 6.54 -12.36
C LEU A 56 13.98 7.74 -12.80
N GLY A 57 14.83 7.58 -13.82
CA GLY A 57 15.65 8.67 -14.35
C GLY A 57 14.82 9.81 -14.96
N ARG A 58 13.67 9.51 -15.57
CA ARG A 58 12.74 10.54 -16.09
C ARG A 58 12.00 11.27 -14.97
N THR A 59 11.46 10.52 -13.99
CA THR A 59 10.67 11.08 -12.88
C THR A 59 11.54 11.83 -11.87
N PHE A 60 12.74 11.31 -11.58
CA PHE A 60 13.66 11.82 -10.58
C PHE A 60 14.95 12.32 -11.23
N SER A 61 14.84 13.18 -12.23
CA SER A 61 15.94 13.63 -13.11
C SER A 61 17.17 14.22 -12.43
N LYS A 62 17.04 14.66 -11.17
CA LYS A 62 18.17 15.15 -10.36
C LYS A 62 19.05 14.01 -9.82
N PHE A 63 18.65 12.76 -9.94
CA PHE A 63 19.34 11.58 -9.42
C PHE A 63 19.69 10.64 -10.58
N ASN A 64 20.84 9.98 -10.49
CA ASN A 64 21.37 9.15 -11.57
C ASN A 64 21.82 7.76 -11.11
N SER A 65 21.88 7.51 -9.80
CA SER A 65 22.11 6.18 -9.23
C SER A 65 20.89 5.75 -8.44
N PHE A 66 20.41 4.53 -8.69
CA PHE A 66 19.25 3.94 -8.05
C PHE A 66 19.63 2.55 -7.55
N LYS A 67 19.40 2.29 -6.27
CA LYS A 67 19.70 1.01 -5.61
C LYS A 67 18.45 0.43 -4.98
N LEU A 68 18.14 -0.83 -5.27
CA LEU A 68 17.07 -1.55 -4.59
C LEU A 68 17.51 -1.84 -3.16
N VAL A 69 16.75 -1.35 -2.19
CA VAL A 69 17.03 -1.55 -0.77
C VAL A 69 16.16 -2.67 -0.22
N LYS A 70 14.90 -2.74 -0.66
CA LYS A 70 13.94 -3.74 -0.19
C LYS A 70 12.88 -3.99 -1.25
N LEU A 71 12.51 -5.25 -1.43
CA LEU A 71 11.37 -5.69 -2.23
C LEU A 71 10.46 -6.53 -1.34
N VAL A 72 9.17 -6.23 -1.33
CA VAL A 72 8.15 -7.03 -0.65
C VAL A 72 6.97 -7.23 -1.58
N THR A 73 6.55 -8.48 -1.71
CA THR A 73 5.32 -8.84 -2.41
C THR A 73 4.21 -8.99 -1.38
N PHE A 74 3.14 -8.23 -1.56
CA PHE A 74 1.95 -8.29 -0.73
C PHE A 74 0.86 -9.06 -1.45
N ARG A 75 0.15 -9.90 -0.69
CA ARG A 75 -1.16 -10.43 -1.04
C ARG A 75 -2.11 -9.95 0.05
N ALA A 76 -2.93 -8.95 -0.27
CA ALA A 76 -3.76 -8.26 0.71
C ALA A 76 -5.25 -8.47 0.46
N ALA A 77 -5.99 -8.73 1.54
CA ALA A 77 -7.44 -8.63 1.57
C ALA A 77 -7.88 -7.17 1.73
N ALA A 78 -9.08 -6.84 1.28
CA ALA A 78 -9.59 -5.47 1.34
C ALA A 78 -9.67 -4.97 2.79
N ASN A 79 -9.33 -3.69 2.99
CA ASN A 79 -9.34 -2.96 4.25
C ASN A 79 -8.40 -3.49 5.35
N VAL A 80 -7.50 -4.42 5.02
CA VAL A 80 -6.47 -4.90 5.96
C VAL A 80 -5.23 -3.99 5.89
N LYS A 81 -4.78 -3.51 7.06
CA LYS A 81 -3.52 -2.78 7.20
C LYS A 81 -2.34 -3.76 7.19
N SER A 82 -1.37 -3.50 6.34
CA SER A 82 -0.13 -4.26 6.22
C SER A 82 1.07 -3.35 6.52
N PRO A 83 1.69 -3.47 7.70
CA PRO A 83 2.86 -2.69 8.04
C PRO A 83 4.09 -3.18 7.28
N MET A 84 4.93 -2.25 6.84
CA MET A 84 6.21 -2.52 6.20
C MET A 84 7.29 -1.63 6.82
N ALA A 85 8.23 -2.24 7.54
CA ALA A 85 9.40 -1.53 8.03
C ALA A 85 10.21 -0.96 6.86
N LEU A 86 10.47 0.34 6.89
CA LEU A 86 11.30 1.05 5.92
C LEU A 86 12.69 1.35 6.52
N PRO A 87 13.78 0.98 5.84
CA PRO A 87 15.13 1.30 6.30
C PRO A 87 15.32 2.81 6.51
N GLY A 88 15.74 3.18 7.71
CA GLY A 88 16.00 4.58 8.07
C GLY A 88 14.74 5.40 8.39
N PHE A 89 13.59 4.77 8.58
CA PHE A 89 12.38 5.40 9.14
C PHE A 89 12.05 4.78 10.49
N GLU A 90 11.66 5.62 11.44
CA GLU A 90 11.21 5.18 12.75
C GLU A 90 9.82 4.54 12.68
N HIS A 91 8.93 5.12 11.87
CA HIS A 91 7.59 4.60 11.65
C HIS A 91 7.52 3.72 10.38
N PRO A 92 6.79 2.60 10.42
CA PRO A 92 6.59 1.77 9.25
C PRO A 92 5.72 2.46 8.20
N LEU A 93 5.93 2.10 6.94
CA LEU A 93 4.95 2.35 5.90
C LEU A 93 3.73 1.46 6.16
N GLN A 94 2.56 2.06 6.27
CA GLN A 94 1.30 1.33 6.35
C GLN A 94 0.66 1.27 4.97
N LEU A 95 0.39 0.06 4.50
CA LEU A 95 -0.32 -0.21 3.25
C LEU A 95 -1.73 -0.68 3.59
N THR A 96 -2.76 -0.14 2.96
CA THR A 96 -4.12 -0.68 3.07
C THR A 96 -4.70 -0.84 1.68
N TYR A 97 -4.96 -2.08 1.27
CA TYR A 97 -5.64 -2.35 0.01
C TYR A 97 -7.15 -2.05 0.16
N LEU A 98 -7.72 -1.28 -0.76
CA LEU A 98 -9.10 -0.78 -0.70
C LEU A 98 -10.03 -1.44 -1.72
N GLY A 99 -9.59 -2.54 -2.31
CA GLY A 99 -10.29 -3.17 -3.42
C GLY A 99 -9.74 -2.79 -4.79
N MET A 100 -10.31 -3.45 -5.78
CA MET A 100 -9.99 -3.30 -7.19
C MET A 100 -11.17 -2.68 -7.91
N LYS A 101 -10.92 -1.80 -8.87
CA LYS A 101 -11.96 -1.27 -9.73
C LYS A 101 -11.47 -1.27 -11.17
N LYS A 102 -12.16 -2.00 -12.05
CA LYS A 102 -11.75 -2.20 -13.44
C LYS A 102 -10.30 -2.71 -13.52
N ASN A 103 -9.40 -1.93 -14.11
CA ASN A 103 -8.01 -2.29 -14.37
C ASN A 103 -7.00 -1.65 -13.39
N PHE A 104 -7.45 -1.17 -12.22
CA PHE A 104 -6.56 -0.63 -11.20
C PHE A 104 -6.91 -1.10 -9.80
N ILE A 105 -5.87 -1.24 -8.97
CA ILE A 105 -6.01 -1.43 -7.53
C ILE A 105 -5.99 -0.08 -6.82
N ARG A 106 -6.72 0.01 -5.70
CA ARG A 106 -6.72 1.16 -4.82
C ARG A 106 -5.97 0.81 -3.54
N ILE A 107 -5.01 1.64 -3.15
CA ILE A 107 -4.22 1.43 -1.93
C ILE A 107 -4.17 2.75 -1.16
N TYR A 108 -4.27 2.73 0.17
CA TYR A 108 -3.75 3.81 1.01
C TYR A 108 -2.29 3.52 1.36
N LEU A 109 -1.45 4.53 1.15
CA LEU A 109 -0.10 4.61 1.67
C LEU A 109 -0.10 5.59 2.83
N GLU A 110 0.33 5.14 4.00
CA GLU A 110 0.47 6.00 5.16
C GLU A 110 1.89 5.93 5.70
N LEU A 111 2.54 7.09 5.80
CA LEU A 111 3.91 7.23 6.28
C LEU A 111 4.03 8.55 7.03
N LEU A 112 4.60 8.53 8.24
CA LEU A 112 4.73 9.72 9.11
C LEU A 112 3.37 10.43 9.35
N GLY A 113 2.30 9.66 9.51
CA GLY A 113 0.93 10.17 9.70
C GLY A 113 0.28 10.76 8.43
N LEU A 114 1.01 10.88 7.32
CA LEU A 114 0.47 11.35 6.05
C LEU A 114 -0.13 10.18 5.29
N ARG A 115 -1.44 10.25 5.03
CA ARG A 115 -2.20 9.23 4.31
C ARG A 115 -2.51 9.68 2.89
N THR A 116 -2.03 8.92 1.91
CA THR A 116 -2.23 9.17 0.47
C THR A 116 -3.00 8.02 -0.15
N GLN A 117 -4.10 8.31 -0.86
CA GLN A 117 -4.78 7.30 -1.67
C GLN A 117 -4.13 7.21 -3.04
N VAL A 118 -3.78 6.01 -3.47
CA VAL A 118 -3.18 5.75 -4.78
C VAL A 118 -4.02 4.80 -5.60
N ARG A 119 -4.01 5.01 -6.91
CA ARG A 119 -4.60 4.11 -7.91
C ARG A 119 -3.45 3.59 -8.76
N VAL A 120 -3.28 2.27 -8.79
CA VAL A 120 -2.21 1.63 -9.57
C VAL A 120 -2.85 0.74 -10.61
N HIS A 121 -2.71 1.12 -11.89
CA HIS A 121 -3.18 0.32 -13.00
C HIS A 121 -2.43 -1.01 -13.07
N ASN A 122 -3.04 -2.05 -13.64
CA ASN A 122 -2.39 -3.34 -13.84
C ASN A 122 -1.10 -3.17 -14.68
N GLY A 123 0.02 -3.70 -14.20
CA GLY A 123 1.35 -3.49 -14.78
C GLY A 123 1.91 -2.07 -14.66
N GLY A 124 1.15 -1.15 -14.06
CA GLY A 124 1.58 0.21 -13.75
C GLY A 124 2.37 0.30 -12.45
N THR A 125 3.14 1.38 -12.32
CA THR A 125 3.92 1.67 -11.12
C THR A 125 3.59 3.08 -10.64
N PHE A 126 3.23 3.19 -9.36
CA PHE A 126 3.14 4.47 -8.66
C PHE A 126 4.43 4.72 -7.88
N PHE A 127 4.91 5.97 -7.85
CA PHE A 127 6.07 6.37 -7.08
C PHE A 127 5.67 7.37 -6.00
N HIS A 128 6.04 7.08 -4.75
CA HIS A 128 6.10 8.05 -3.67
C HIS A 128 7.57 8.28 -3.32
N ALA A 129 7.98 9.50 -3.04
CA ALA A 129 9.36 9.78 -2.67
C ALA A 129 9.42 10.69 -1.45
N THR A 130 10.38 10.41 -0.59
CA THR A 130 10.63 11.19 0.62
C THR A 130 12.12 11.43 0.72
N GLN A 131 12.49 12.68 1.00
CA GLN A 131 13.87 13.10 1.09
C GLN A 131 14.32 13.11 2.55
N ARG A 132 15.45 12.46 2.84
CA ARG A 132 16.10 12.52 4.15
C ARG A 132 17.53 12.99 3.97
N ARG A 133 17.84 14.19 4.47
CA ARG A 133 19.15 14.85 4.29
C ARG A 133 19.52 14.91 2.79
N ARG A 134 20.58 14.19 2.37
CA ARG A 134 21.11 14.17 1.00
C ARG A 134 20.65 12.96 0.18
N SER A 135 19.92 12.01 0.77
CA SER A 135 19.40 10.83 0.07
C SER A 135 17.90 10.94 -0.15
N LEU A 136 17.46 10.44 -1.31
CA LEU A 136 16.05 10.31 -1.64
C LEU A 136 15.65 8.84 -1.53
N THR A 137 14.63 8.55 -0.74
CA THR A 137 14.03 7.22 -0.67
C THR A 137 12.76 7.22 -1.52
N ILE A 138 12.71 6.32 -2.49
CA ILE A 138 11.60 6.15 -3.42
C ILE A 138 10.88 4.85 -3.06
N ILE A 139 9.58 4.93 -2.86
CA ILE A 139 8.66 3.80 -2.68
C ILE A 139 7.92 3.62 -4.00
N ALA A 140 8.19 2.52 -4.69
CA ALA A 140 7.55 2.16 -5.94
C ALA A 140 6.54 1.02 -5.70
N VAL A 141 5.27 1.27 -5.97
CA VAL A 141 4.19 0.29 -5.85
C VAL A 141 3.77 -0.16 -7.23
N THR A 142 3.93 -1.45 -7.53
CA THR A 142 3.59 -2.04 -8.83
C THR A 142 2.48 -3.05 -8.65
N SER A 143 1.40 -2.90 -9.42
CA SER A 143 0.29 -3.85 -9.39
C SER A 143 0.62 -5.08 -10.22
N ARG A 144 0.41 -6.27 -9.64
CA ARG A 144 0.41 -7.56 -10.34
C ARG A 144 -0.98 -8.15 -10.19
N VAL A 145 -1.95 -7.60 -10.91
CA VAL A 145 -3.29 -8.20 -10.92
C VAL A 145 -3.20 -9.48 -11.76
N PRO A 146 -3.68 -10.63 -11.25
CA PRO A 146 -3.83 -11.84 -12.07
C PRO A 146 -4.77 -11.60 -13.26
#